data_AF-A0A920L2L9-F1
#
_entry.id   AF-A0A920L2L9-F1
#
_cell.length_a   1.000
_cell.length_b   1.000
_cell.length_c   1.000
_cell.angle_alpha   90.00
_cell.angle_beta   90.00
_cell.angle_gamma   90.00
#
_symmetry.space_group_name_H-M   'P 1'
#
loop_
_entity.id
_entity.type
_entity.pdbx_description
1 polymer ?
#
loop_
_entity_poly.entity_id
_entity_poly.type
_entity_poly.pdbx_seq_one_letter_code
_entity_poly.pdbx_strand_id
1 'polypeptide(L)'
;MVVGETRSIELMTSIHLLKLDEIIKPEPESIEERSDQIIDSLTSIKVEELYVELLDEVSNMAFTSSDIQNISKNLDLDVVETDFVAKNELPESLQSQNLIDYIFQDSFESNFPEIIELSELSAVLIQVTDYQEEKQLSFQEVKSQIQNVYLAEETMKASKEFGENSVSELQNGLEISELSIQQGQTLENYKGIKRDSSLLPIQAVNQIFTLPKSKSGEAFGYSIAQNGDTFIFRLDDVTPGRFQ
;
A
#
# COMPACT_ATOMS: atom_id res chain seq x y z
N MET A 1 31.86 50.03 -33.84
CA MET A 1 31.66 51.44 -33.49
C MET A 1 32.59 51.75 -32.33
N VAL A 2 33.16 52.94 -32.29
CA VAL A 2 33.87 53.46 -31.11
C VAL A 2 32.90 54.22 -30.22
N VAL A 3 33.17 54.30 -28.92
CA VAL A 3 32.32 55.05 -27.98
C VAL A 3 32.19 56.50 -28.45
N GLY A 4 30.96 57.00 -28.54
CA GLY A 4 30.61 58.31 -29.08
C GLY A 4 30.37 58.35 -30.59
N GLU A 5 30.69 57.28 -31.33
CA GLU A 5 30.38 57.18 -32.76
C GLU A 5 28.87 57.05 -32.96
N THR A 6 28.31 57.86 -33.85
CA THR A 6 26.93 57.76 -34.30
C THR A 6 26.88 57.17 -35.69
N ARG A 7 26.01 56.18 -35.89
CA ARG A 7 25.73 55.60 -37.21
C ARG A 7 24.24 55.68 -37.51
N SER A 8 23.91 56.03 -38.73
CA SER A 8 22.55 55.88 -39.26
C SER A 8 22.38 54.49 -39.86
N ILE A 9 21.28 53.84 -39.52
CA ILE A 9 20.80 52.64 -40.21
C ILE A 9 19.47 53.01 -40.84
N GLU A 10 19.38 52.88 -42.16
CA GLU A 10 18.13 53.05 -42.89
C GLU A 10 17.39 51.71 -42.92
N LEU A 11 16.15 51.73 -42.44
CA LEU A 11 15.17 50.68 -42.63
C LEU A 11 14.18 51.13 -43.70
N MET A 12 13.37 50.22 -44.23
CA MET A 12 12.53 50.45 -45.43
C MET A 12 11.63 51.70 -45.35
N THR A 13 11.29 52.17 -44.15
CA THR A 13 10.38 53.31 -43.94
C THR A 13 10.90 54.34 -42.93
N SER A 14 12.12 54.18 -42.38
CA SER A 14 12.64 55.06 -41.34
C SER A 14 14.16 55.02 -41.24
N ILE A 15 14.75 56.05 -40.64
CA ILE A 15 16.18 56.12 -40.36
C ILE A 15 16.37 56.13 -38.85
N HIS A 16 17.14 55.16 -38.34
CA HIS A 16 17.51 55.06 -36.94
C HIS A 16 18.94 55.54 -36.75
N LEU A 17 19.14 56.50 -35.86
CA LEU A 17 20.46 56.97 -35.45
C LEU A 17 20.86 56.24 -34.18
N LEU A 18 21.86 55.37 -34.28
CA LEU A 18 22.45 54.65 -33.16
C LEU A 18 23.71 55.38 -32.72
N LYS A 19 23.81 55.70 -31.44
CA LYS A 19 25.05 56.17 -30.81
C LYS A 19 25.56 55.07 -29.90
N LEU A 20 26.85 54.73 -30.04
CA LEU A 20 27.47 53.82 -29.08
C LEU A 20 27.84 54.63 -27.84
N ASP A 21 27.01 54.55 -26.79
CA ASP A 21 27.23 55.30 -25.57
C ASP A 21 28.32 54.69 -24.68
N GLU A 22 28.36 53.36 -24.57
CA GLU A 22 29.37 52.65 -23.79
C GLU A 22 29.58 51.24 -24.33
N ILE A 23 30.78 50.69 -24.15
CA ILE A 23 31.06 49.26 -24.33
C ILE A 23 31.27 48.66 -22.95
N ILE A 24 30.25 47.97 -22.43
CA ILE A 24 30.38 47.19 -21.20
C ILE A 24 31.06 45.87 -21.56
N LYS A 25 32.29 45.68 -21.10
CA LYS A 25 32.96 44.37 -21.16
C LYS A 25 32.64 43.64 -19.87
N PRO A 26 31.95 42.49 -19.90
CA PRO A 26 31.79 41.69 -18.68
C PRO A 26 33.18 41.28 -18.18
N GLU A 27 33.45 41.52 -16.91
CA GLU A 27 34.66 41.00 -16.26
C GLU A 27 34.42 39.52 -15.95
N PRO A 28 35.30 38.61 -16.37
CA PRO A 28 35.19 37.21 -15.98
C PRO A 28 35.45 37.09 -14.47
N GLU A 29 34.70 36.20 -13.83
CA GLU A 29 34.98 35.80 -12.44
C GLU A 29 36.42 35.30 -12.33
N SER A 30 37.06 35.66 -11.22
CA SER A 30 38.39 35.19 -10.86
C SER A 30 38.41 33.69 -10.55
N ILE A 31 39.61 33.12 -10.56
CA ILE A 31 39.81 31.72 -10.12
C ILE A 31 39.37 31.54 -8.67
N GLU A 32 39.59 32.54 -7.82
CA GLU A 32 39.19 32.51 -6.40
C GLU A 32 37.66 32.44 -6.26
N GLU A 33 36.93 33.25 -7.03
CA GLU A 33 35.46 33.25 -7.04
C GLU A 33 34.85 31.96 -7.59
N ARG A 34 35.55 31.26 -8.48
CA ARG A 34 35.09 29.98 -9.07
C ARG A 34 35.71 28.74 -8.44
N SER A 35 36.62 28.91 -7.47
CA SER A 35 37.44 27.82 -6.93
C SER A 35 36.58 26.69 -6.39
N ASP A 36 35.56 27.00 -5.60
CA ASP A 36 34.68 26.00 -4.99
C ASP A 36 33.90 25.22 -6.06
N GLN A 37 33.33 25.90 -7.06
CA GLN A 37 32.63 25.25 -8.18
C GLN A 37 33.55 24.34 -8.99
N ILE A 38 34.81 24.75 -9.19
CA ILE A 38 35.82 23.96 -9.90
C ILE A 38 36.17 22.72 -9.07
N ILE A 39 36.38 22.86 -7.77
CA ILE A 39 36.67 21.75 -6.87
C ILE A 39 35.51 20.76 -6.85
N ASP A 40 34.28 21.24 -6.71
CA ASP A 40 33.08 20.40 -6.73
C ASP A 40 32.98 19.62 -8.05
N SER A 41 33.15 20.31 -9.18
CA SER A 41 33.10 19.67 -10.50
C SER A 41 34.19 18.62 -10.69
N LEU A 42 35.43 18.91 -10.28
CA LEU A 42 36.54 17.95 -10.36
C LEU A 42 36.33 16.77 -9.42
N THR A 43 35.74 17.01 -8.26
CA THR A 43 35.40 15.97 -7.29
C THR A 43 34.33 15.04 -7.86
N SER A 44 33.25 15.58 -8.42
CA SER A 44 32.20 14.77 -9.08
C SER A 44 32.77 13.90 -10.20
N ILE A 45 33.59 14.49 -11.10
CA ILE A 45 34.25 13.74 -12.17
C ILE A 45 35.11 12.61 -11.59
N LYS A 46 35.86 12.88 -10.51
CA LYS A 46 36.73 11.85 -9.93
C LYS A 46 35.93 10.74 -9.24
N VAL A 47 34.81 11.07 -8.60
CA VAL A 47 33.92 10.09 -7.97
C VAL A 47 33.30 9.17 -9.02
N GLU A 48 32.83 9.73 -10.13
CA GLU A 48 32.27 8.95 -11.26
C GLU A 48 33.32 8.02 -11.87
N GLU A 49 34.55 8.51 -12.11
CA GLU A 49 35.64 7.68 -12.63
C GLU A 49 35.95 6.49 -11.70
N LEU A 50 36.09 6.75 -10.39
CA LEU A 50 36.36 5.71 -9.40
C LEU A 50 35.20 4.72 -9.27
N TYR A 51 33.96 5.19 -9.39
CA TYR A 51 32.79 4.33 -9.33
C TYR A 51 32.72 3.37 -10.53
N VAL A 52 32.98 3.86 -11.74
CA VAL A 52 33.01 3.02 -12.94
C VAL A 52 34.14 1.99 -12.86
N GLU A 53 35.33 2.39 -12.40
CA GLU A 53 36.46 1.47 -12.18
C GLU A 53 36.09 0.36 -11.18
N LEU A 54 35.43 0.71 -10.08
CA LEU A 54 34.97 -0.26 -9.09
C LEU A 54 33.88 -1.17 -9.66
N LEU A 55 32.93 -0.64 -10.44
CA LEU A 55 31.86 -1.41 -11.05
C LEU A 55 32.43 -2.48 -12.01
N ASP A 56 33.41 -2.10 -12.83
CA ASP A 56 34.11 -3.01 -13.72
C ASP A 56 34.90 -4.07 -12.95
N GLU A 57 35.57 -3.71 -11.86
CA GLU A 57 36.26 -4.66 -10.98
C GLU A 57 35.30 -5.68 -10.38
N VAL A 58 34.18 -5.22 -9.80
CA VAL A 58 33.17 -6.09 -9.19
C VAL A 58 32.50 -6.97 -10.25
N SER A 59 32.19 -6.44 -11.43
CA SER A 59 31.63 -7.19 -12.55
C SER A 59 32.58 -8.32 -13.00
N ASN A 60 33.88 -8.03 -13.10
CA ASN A 60 34.89 -9.05 -13.40
C ASN A 60 34.98 -10.12 -12.31
N MET A 61 34.89 -9.73 -11.03
CA MET A 61 34.84 -10.70 -9.92
C MET A 61 33.59 -11.57 -9.98
N ALA A 62 32.42 -10.98 -10.25
CA ALA A 62 31.15 -11.69 -10.41
C ALA A 62 31.17 -12.69 -11.57
N PHE A 63 31.79 -12.31 -12.70
CA PHE A 63 31.95 -13.20 -13.84
C PHE A 63 32.93 -14.36 -13.59
N THR A 64 33.96 -14.15 -12.75
CA THR A 64 35.02 -15.14 -12.51
C THR A 64 34.80 -16.01 -11.28
N SER A 65 33.90 -15.61 -10.37
CA SER A 65 33.59 -16.30 -9.13
C SER A 65 32.13 -16.76 -9.10
N SER A 66 31.91 -18.01 -8.72
CA SER A 66 30.55 -18.56 -8.53
C SER A 66 29.98 -18.35 -7.13
N ASP A 67 30.70 -17.64 -6.24
CA ASP A 67 30.33 -17.49 -4.83
C ASP A 67 30.55 -16.04 -4.38
N ILE A 68 29.46 -15.40 -3.97
CA ILE A 68 29.43 -14.03 -3.47
C ILE A 68 30.30 -13.86 -2.21
N GLN A 69 30.49 -14.91 -1.41
CA GLN A 69 31.33 -14.88 -0.21
C GLN A 69 32.81 -14.68 -0.52
N ASN A 70 33.27 -15.03 -1.73
CA ASN A 70 34.65 -14.77 -2.13
C ASN A 70 34.83 -13.32 -2.60
N ILE A 71 33.80 -12.76 -3.24
CA ILE A 71 33.81 -11.37 -3.71
C ILE A 71 33.72 -10.43 -2.51
N SER A 72 32.84 -10.71 -1.56
CA SER A 72 32.64 -9.90 -0.36
C SER A 72 33.92 -9.74 0.47
N LYS A 73 34.71 -10.81 0.60
CA LYS A 73 36.03 -10.77 1.27
C LYS A 73 37.05 -9.89 0.57
N ASN A 74 37.04 -9.82 -0.77
CA ASN A 74 37.93 -8.94 -1.51
C ASN A 74 37.53 -7.47 -1.34
N LEU A 75 36.23 -7.20 -1.21
CA LEU A 75 35.67 -5.86 -1.06
C LEU A 75 35.55 -5.39 0.40
N ASP A 76 35.86 -6.25 1.37
CA ASP A 76 35.65 -6.01 2.81
C ASP A 76 34.19 -5.62 3.13
N LEU A 77 33.25 -6.34 2.52
CA LEU A 77 31.80 -6.14 2.70
C LEU A 77 31.14 -7.36 3.35
N ASP A 78 30.10 -7.10 4.15
CA ASP A 78 29.27 -8.15 4.73
C ASP A 78 28.21 -8.65 3.72
N VAL A 79 27.96 -9.96 3.72
CA VAL A 79 26.87 -10.57 2.94
C VAL A 79 25.63 -10.69 3.81
N VAL A 80 24.50 -10.21 3.30
CA VAL A 80 23.18 -10.39 3.94
C VAL A 80 22.46 -11.53 3.24
N GLU A 81 22.12 -12.57 4.00
CA GLU A 81 21.37 -13.74 3.54
C GLU A 81 19.93 -13.69 4.03
N THR A 82 18.98 -14.15 3.20
CA THR A 82 17.56 -14.23 3.55
C THR A 82 17.07 -15.66 3.38
N ASP A 83 16.04 -16.04 4.15
CA ASP A 83 15.22 -17.21 3.82
C ASP A 83 14.42 -16.94 2.53
N PHE A 84 13.54 -17.87 2.12
CA PHE A 84 12.59 -17.62 1.04
C PHE A 84 11.73 -16.38 1.35
N VAL A 85 11.73 -15.42 0.44
CA VAL A 85 10.93 -14.21 0.54
C VAL A 85 9.97 -14.12 -0.64
N ALA A 86 8.68 -13.94 -0.34
CA ALA A 86 7.68 -13.72 -1.37
C ALA A 86 7.84 -12.31 -1.98
N LYS A 87 7.46 -12.13 -3.25
CA LYS A 87 7.56 -10.85 -3.97
C LYS A 87 6.90 -9.68 -3.24
N ASN A 88 5.80 -9.94 -2.52
CA ASN A 88 5.04 -8.96 -1.75
C ASN A 88 5.57 -8.75 -0.31
N GLU A 89 6.57 -9.50 0.11
CA GLU A 89 7.16 -9.48 1.46
C GLU A 89 8.66 -9.14 1.43
N LEU A 90 9.16 -8.62 0.29
CA LEU A 90 10.55 -8.21 0.14
C LEU A 90 10.95 -7.16 1.20
N PRO A 91 12.12 -7.33 1.86
CA PRO A 91 12.65 -6.32 2.77
C PRO A 91 12.93 -5.02 2.02
N GLU A 92 12.89 -3.89 2.74
CA GLU A 92 13.07 -2.54 2.17
C GLU A 92 14.34 -2.42 1.29
N SER A 93 15.42 -3.09 1.69
CA SER A 93 16.69 -3.12 0.94
C SER A 93 16.60 -3.77 -0.45
N LEU A 94 15.56 -4.56 -0.73
CA LEU A 94 15.33 -5.26 -2.00
C LEU A 94 14.14 -4.70 -2.78
N GLN A 95 13.56 -3.57 -2.36
CA GLN A 95 12.36 -2.99 -3.00
C GLN A 95 12.64 -2.11 -4.22
N SER A 96 13.90 -2.02 -4.68
CA SER A 96 14.21 -1.35 -5.95
C SER A 96 13.62 -2.12 -7.12
N GLN A 97 12.99 -1.42 -8.08
CA GLN A 97 12.36 -2.05 -9.23
C GLN A 97 13.34 -2.92 -10.04
N ASN A 98 14.57 -2.44 -10.24
CA ASN A 98 15.63 -3.19 -10.94
C ASN A 98 15.96 -4.52 -10.23
N LEU A 99 15.95 -4.53 -8.89
CA LEU A 99 16.18 -5.75 -8.10
C LEU A 99 14.98 -6.69 -8.18
N ILE A 100 13.76 -6.17 -8.08
CA ILE A 100 12.54 -6.97 -8.17
C ILE A 100 12.46 -7.68 -9.54
N ASP A 101 12.75 -6.95 -10.62
CA ASP A 101 12.72 -7.48 -11.97
C ASP A 101 13.79 -8.56 -12.16
N TYR A 102 14.98 -8.37 -11.58
CA TYR A 102 16.04 -9.38 -11.61
C TYR A 102 15.69 -10.62 -10.78
N ILE A 103 15.25 -10.48 -9.52
CA ILE A 103 14.96 -11.58 -8.58
C ILE A 103 13.76 -12.44 -9.02
N PHE A 104 12.82 -11.87 -9.78
CA PHE A 104 11.59 -12.57 -10.19
C PHE A 104 11.44 -12.70 -11.71
N GLN A 105 12.53 -12.70 -12.46
CA GLN A 105 12.51 -12.98 -13.90
C GLN A 105 12.13 -14.44 -14.20
N ASP A 106 11.44 -14.67 -15.33
CA ASP A 106 10.85 -15.97 -15.72
C ASP A 106 11.87 -17.11 -15.90
N SER A 107 13.16 -16.80 -15.98
CA SER A 107 14.24 -17.77 -16.11
C SER A 107 15.39 -17.43 -15.17
N PHE A 108 15.44 -18.06 -13.99
CA PHE A 108 16.66 -18.11 -13.19
C PHE A 108 17.60 -19.16 -13.78
N GLU A 109 18.45 -18.75 -14.72
CA GLU A 109 19.48 -19.64 -15.28
C GLU A 109 20.80 -19.60 -14.49
N SER A 110 20.94 -18.70 -13.53
CA SER A 110 22.23 -18.36 -12.94
C SER A 110 22.19 -18.34 -11.41
N ASN A 111 22.91 -19.27 -10.78
CA ASN A 111 23.31 -19.19 -9.38
C ASN A 111 24.63 -18.41 -9.24
N PHE A 112 24.90 -17.46 -10.14
CA PHE A 112 26.10 -16.62 -10.10
C PHE A 112 25.76 -15.25 -9.52
N PRO A 113 26.70 -14.61 -8.80
CA PRO A 113 26.56 -13.23 -8.40
C PRO A 113 26.38 -12.33 -9.63
N GLU A 114 25.46 -11.37 -9.54
CA GLU A 114 25.19 -10.37 -10.56
C GLU A 114 25.15 -8.98 -9.93
N ILE A 115 25.64 -7.97 -10.65
CA ILE A 115 25.60 -6.59 -10.21
C ILE A 115 24.37 -5.87 -10.77
N ILE A 116 23.61 -5.24 -9.88
CA ILE A 116 22.38 -4.51 -10.21
C ILE A 116 22.56 -3.05 -9.77
N GLU A 117 22.60 -2.16 -10.75
CA GLU A 117 22.65 -0.72 -10.51
C GLU A 117 21.32 -0.20 -9.94
N LEU A 118 21.39 0.57 -8.86
CA LEU A 118 20.25 1.21 -8.21
C LEU A 118 20.14 2.70 -8.56
N SER A 119 21.27 3.36 -8.82
CA SER A 119 21.37 4.76 -9.23
C SER A 119 22.74 5.01 -9.89
N GLU A 120 23.01 6.25 -10.34
CA GLU A 120 24.25 6.63 -11.04
C GLU A 120 25.55 6.26 -10.29
N LEU A 121 25.53 6.24 -8.96
CA LEU A 121 26.70 5.96 -8.11
C LEU A 121 26.40 4.91 -7.04
N SER A 122 25.46 4.00 -7.30
CA SER A 122 25.15 2.92 -6.36
C SER A 122 24.70 1.65 -7.09
N ALA A 123 25.26 0.52 -6.70
CA ALA A 123 24.88 -0.81 -7.16
C ALA A 123 24.84 -1.80 -6.01
N VAL A 124 24.15 -2.92 -6.21
CA VAL A 124 24.09 -4.06 -5.30
C VAL A 124 24.56 -5.30 -6.03
N LEU A 125 25.45 -6.06 -5.41
CA LEU A 125 25.81 -7.40 -5.85
C LEU A 125 24.84 -8.40 -5.20
N ILE A 126 24.15 -9.20 -6.00
CA ILE A 126 23.15 -10.16 -5.55
C ILE A 126 23.43 -11.53 -6.14
N GLN A 127 23.21 -12.59 -5.35
CA GLN A 127 23.27 -13.97 -5.81
C GLN A 127 22.00 -14.68 -5.34
N VAL A 128 21.18 -15.18 -6.27
CA VAL A 128 19.97 -15.95 -5.94
C VAL A 128 20.35 -17.42 -5.86
N THR A 129 20.26 -17.97 -4.65
CA THR A 129 20.73 -19.33 -4.34
C THR A 129 19.67 -20.41 -4.60
N ASP A 130 18.39 -20.06 -4.49
CA ASP A 130 17.27 -20.96 -4.71
C ASP A 130 16.03 -20.18 -5.17
N TYR A 131 15.19 -20.80 -5.99
CA TYR A 131 13.93 -20.25 -6.47
C TYR A 131 12.82 -21.29 -6.31
N GLN A 132 11.83 -20.96 -5.50
CA GLN A 132 10.67 -21.82 -5.30
C GLN A 132 9.50 -21.33 -6.16
N GLU A 133 9.13 -22.13 -7.16
CA GLU A 133 7.94 -21.86 -7.96
C GLU A 133 6.68 -21.78 -7.08
N GLU A 134 5.74 -20.94 -7.52
CA GLU A 134 4.42 -20.86 -6.90
C GLU A 134 3.78 -22.25 -6.93
N LYS A 135 3.50 -22.79 -5.75
CA LYS A 135 2.80 -24.07 -5.60
C LYS A 135 1.53 -23.84 -4.81
N GLN A 136 0.46 -24.52 -5.23
CA GLN A 136 -0.72 -24.60 -4.41
C GLN A 136 -0.37 -25.35 -3.12
N LEU A 137 -0.47 -24.66 -1.98
CA LEU A 137 -0.31 -25.29 -0.69
C LEU A 137 -1.39 -26.37 -0.52
N SER A 138 -1.00 -27.50 0.06
CA SER A 138 -1.92 -28.59 0.33
C SER A 138 -2.98 -28.17 1.35
N PHE A 139 -4.14 -28.82 1.32
CA PHE A 139 -5.19 -28.57 2.32
C PHE A 139 -4.66 -28.70 3.76
N GLN A 140 -3.72 -29.60 4.04
CA GLN A 140 -3.12 -29.75 5.38
C GLN A 140 -2.33 -28.51 5.80
N GLU A 141 -1.58 -27.91 4.87
CA GLU A 141 -0.75 -26.73 5.14
C GLU A 141 -1.60 -25.48 5.40
N VAL A 142 -2.71 -25.33 4.68
CA VAL A 142 -3.62 -24.17 4.86
C VAL A 142 -4.75 -24.43 5.85
N LYS A 143 -4.91 -25.67 6.35
CA LYS A 143 -6.05 -26.09 7.17
C LYS A 143 -6.30 -25.16 8.35
N SER A 144 -5.26 -24.85 9.10
CA SER A 144 -5.35 -23.98 10.29
C SER A 144 -5.70 -22.55 9.92
N GLN A 145 -5.21 -22.05 8.78
CA GLN A 145 -5.48 -20.71 8.26
C GLN A 145 -6.94 -20.58 7.79
N ILE A 146 -7.46 -21.58 7.06
CA ILE A 146 -8.82 -21.56 6.52
C ILE A 146 -9.88 -21.98 7.54
N GLN A 147 -9.53 -22.73 8.59
CA GLN A 147 -10.51 -23.24 9.56
C GLN A 147 -11.27 -22.10 10.25
N ASN A 148 -10.58 -21.04 10.64
CA ASN A 148 -11.22 -19.89 11.30
C ASN A 148 -12.13 -19.12 10.33
N VAL A 149 -11.69 -18.96 9.08
CA VAL A 149 -12.49 -18.31 8.02
C VAL A 149 -13.75 -19.12 7.75
N TYR A 150 -13.59 -20.43 7.53
CA TYR A 150 -14.70 -21.33 7.27
C TYR A 150 -15.69 -21.42 8.44
N LEU A 151 -15.19 -21.47 9.69
CA LEU A 151 -16.03 -21.45 10.87
C LEU A 151 -16.84 -20.15 10.96
N ALA A 152 -16.23 -19.01 10.66
CA ALA A 152 -16.93 -17.73 10.64
C ALA A 152 -18.03 -17.68 9.55
N GLU A 153 -17.75 -18.20 8.36
CA GLU A 153 -18.72 -18.30 7.27
C GLU A 153 -19.92 -19.19 7.63
N GLU A 154 -19.67 -20.40 8.13
CA GLU A 154 -20.74 -21.33 8.52
C GLU A 154 -21.54 -20.79 9.72
N THR A 155 -20.90 -20.11 10.67
CA THR A 155 -21.59 -19.45 11.80
C THR A 155 -22.51 -18.35 11.27
N MET A 156 -22.02 -17.50 10.36
CA MET A 156 -22.83 -16.43 9.78
C MET A 156 -24.04 -16.97 9.00
N LYS A 157 -23.85 -18.07 8.27
CA LYS A 157 -24.92 -18.76 7.55
C LYS A 157 -25.96 -19.34 8.51
N ALA A 158 -25.53 -20.03 9.56
CA ALA A 158 -26.41 -20.58 10.58
C ALA A 158 -27.20 -19.48 11.31
N SER A 159 -26.55 -18.37 11.68
CA SER A 159 -27.18 -17.20 12.31
C SER A 159 -28.26 -16.58 11.43
N LYS A 160 -28.02 -16.52 10.11
CA LYS A 160 -29.00 -16.04 9.13
C LYS A 160 -30.20 -16.98 9.00
N GLU A 161 -29.95 -18.26 8.78
CA GLU A 161 -31.02 -19.28 8.68
C GLU A 161 -31.88 -19.28 9.95
N PHE A 162 -31.25 -19.20 11.12
CA PHE A 162 -31.93 -19.11 12.40
C PHE A 162 -32.80 -17.85 12.52
N GLY A 163 -32.29 -16.67 12.15
CA GLY A 163 -33.05 -15.42 12.18
C GLY A 163 -34.24 -15.41 11.22
N GLU A 164 -34.06 -15.93 10.00
CA GLU A 164 -35.12 -16.04 8.99
C GLU A 164 -36.23 -17.00 9.44
N ASN A 165 -35.85 -18.17 9.93
CA ASN A 165 -36.80 -19.16 10.45
C ASN A 165 -37.57 -18.62 11.66
N SER A 166 -36.87 -17.97 12.60
CA SER A 166 -37.49 -17.39 13.79
C SER A 166 -38.53 -16.32 13.43
N VAL A 167 -38.21 -15.40 12.52
CA VAL A 167 -39.18 -14.38 12.07
C VAL A 167 -40.36 -15.02 11.35
N SER A 168 -40.13 -16.07 10.54
CA SER A 168 -41.19 -16.82 9.87
C SER A 168 -42.14 -17.50 10.87
N GLU A 169 -41.61 -18.14 11.91
CA GLU A 169 -42.41 -18.78 12.96
C GLU A 169 -43.25 -17.77 13.75
N LEU A 170 -42.66 -16.61 14.11
CA LEU A 170 -43.36 -15.52 14.78
C LEU A 170 -44.50 -14.96 13.93
N GLN A 171 -44.28 -14.81 12.62
CA GLN A 171 -45.32 -14.37 11.68
C GLN A 171 -46.44 -15.41 11.50
N ASN A 172 -46.14 -16.69 11.71
CA ASN A 172 -47.11 -17.79 11.65
C ASN A 172 -47.83 -18.05 12.98
N GLY A 173 -47.63 -17.19 14.00
CA GLY A 173 -48.39 -17.20 15.25
C GLY A 173 -47.67 -17.79 16.45
N LEU A 174 -46.36 -18.07 16.37
CA LEU A 174 -45.55 -18.35 17.54
C LEU A 174 -45.39 -17.07 18.37
N GLU A 175 -45.55 -17.15 19.69
CA GLU A 175 -45.31 -16.00 20.56
C GLU A 175 -43.81 -15.80 20.80
N ILE A 176 -43.35 -14.54 20.82
CA ILE A 176 -41.92 -14.23 21.06
C ILE A 176 -41.44 -14.72 22.43
N SER A 177 -42.35 -14.80 23.41
CA SER A 177 -42.06 -15.38 24.72
C SER A 177 -41.81 -16.89 24.64
N GLU A 178 -42.55 -17.63 23.80
CA GLU A 178 -42.34 -19.06 23.59
C GLU A 178 -41.01 -19.32 22.89
N LEU A 179 -40.69 -18.53 21.86
CA LEU A 179 -39.40 -18.59 21.17
C LEU A 179 -38.23 -18.34 22.14
N SER A 180 -38.35 -17.35 23.04
CA SER A 180 -37.31 -17.07 24.03
C SER A 180 -37.04 -18.28 24.96
N ILE A 181 -38.10 -18.97 25.39
CA ILE A 181 -37.99 -20.17 26.25
C ILE A 181 -37.35 -21.32 25.47
N GLN A 182 -37.73 -21.54 24.22
CA GLN A 182 -37.15 -22.59 23.37
C GLN A 182 -35.63 -22.41 23.18
N GLN A 183 -35.16 -21.16 23.10
CA GLN A 183 -33.76 -20.82 22.92
C GLN A 183 -33.01 -20.61 24.24
N GLY A 184 -33.68 -20.81 25.39
CA GLY A 184 -33.09 -20.60 26.72
C GLY A 184 -32.68 -19.16 26.99
N GLN A 185 -33.30 -18.18 26.31
CA GLN A 185 -32.99 -16.77 26.41
C GLN A 185 -34.03 -16.02 27.25
N THR A 186 -33.62 -14.91 27.85
CA THR A 186 -34.53 -14.00 28.57
C THR A 186 -35.04 -12.92 27.63
N LEU A 187 -36.36 -12.75 27.56
CA LEU A 187 -36.96 -11.66 26.79
C LEU A 187 -36.75 -10.32 27.51
N GLU A 188 -36.09 -9.39 26.83
CA GLU A 188 -35.85 -8.04 27.32
C GLU A 188 -36.76 -7.02 26.62
N ASN A 189 -37.24 -6.04 27.39
CA ASN A 189 -38.13 -5.00 26.89
C ASN A 189 -37.48 -3.63 26.99
N TYR A 190 -37.35 -2.95 25.86
CA TYR A 190 -36.74 -1.64 25.77
C TYR A 190 -37.76 -0.59 25.32
N LYS A 191 -37.81 0.54 26.03
CA LYS A 191 -38.70 1.66 25.71
C LYS A 191 -37.91 2.88 25.30
N GLY A 192 -38.37 3.59 24.27
CA GLY A 192 -37.75 4.85 23.85
C GLY A 192 -36.38 4.68 23.20
N ILE A 193 -36.10 3.55 22.55
CA ILE A 193 -34.87 3.37 21.74
C ILE A 193 -34.87 4.45 20.65
N LYS A 194 -33.78 5.22 20.58
CA LYS A 194 -33.51 6.19 19.52
C LYS A 194 -32.57 5.59 18.47
N ARG A 195 -32.49 6.22 17.29
CA ARG A 195 -31.59 5.79 16.20
C ARG A 195 -30.11 5.85 16.56
N ASP A 196 -29.75 6.70 17.52
CA ASP A 196 -28.40 6.90 18.07
C ASP A 196 -28.19 6.15 19.40
N SER A 197 -29.11 5.26 19.77
CA SER A 197 -29.01 4.47 21.01
C SER A 197 -27.82 3.51 20.97
N SER A 198 -27.10 3.42 22.08
CA SER A 198 -26.04 2.44 22.33
C SER A 198 -26.51 1.21 23.11
N LEU A 199 -27.82 1.09 23.40
CA LEU A 199 -28.37 -0.02 24.18
C LEU A 199 -28.35 -1.37 23.44
N LEU A 200 -28.34 -1.34 22.10
CA LEU A 200 -28.31 -2.52 21.24
C LEU A 200 -27.23 -2.33 20.17
N PRO A 201 -26.72 -3.40 19.56
CA PRO A 201 -25.85 -3.30 18.40
C PRO A 201 -26.46 -2.44 17.30
N ILE A 202 -25.62 -1.68 16.60
CA ILE A 202 -26.09 -0.72 15.59
C ILE A 202 -26.89 -1.38 14.46
N GLN A 203 -26.55 -2.63 14.12
CA GLN A 203 -27.29 -3.45 13.15
C GLN A 203 -28.73 -3.71 13.60
N ALA A 204 -28.93 -4.02 14.89
CA ALA A 204 -30.24 -4.23 15.49
C ALA A 204 -31.04 -2.94 15.51
N VAL A 205 -30.45 -1.84 15.96
CA VAL A 205 -31.10 -0.52 15.95
C VAL A 205 -31.56 -0.15 14.55
N ASN A 206 -30.65 -0.22 13.56
CA ASN A 206 -30.98 0.11 12.17
C ASN A 206 -32.14 -0.74 11.63
N GLN A 207 -32.13 -2.04 11.93
CA GLN A 207 -33.16 -2.95 11.44
C GLN A 207 -34.49 -2.80 12.17
N ILE A 208 -34.51 -2.47 13.46
CA ILE A 208 -35.75 -2.12 14.17
C ILE A 208 -36.43 -0.93 13.48
N PHE A 209 -35.66 0.07 13.05
CA PHE A 209 -36.17 1.26 12.37
C PHE A 209 -36.55 1.05 10.90
N THR A 210 -36.35 -0.14 10.31
CA THR A 210 -36.85 -0.50 8.98
C THR A 210 -38.20 -1.22 9.04
N LEU A 211 -38.64 -1.66 10.23
CA LEU A 211 -39.90 -2.35 10.42
C LEU A 211 -41.14 -1.47 10.13
N PRO A 212 -42.23 -2.05 9.61
CA PRO A 212 -43.42 -1.30 9.26
C PRO A 212 -44.16 -0.82 10.51
N LYS A 213 -44.13 0.50 10.76
CA LYS A 213 -44.86 1.15 11.86
C LYS A 213 -46.37 0.85 11.91
N SER A 214 -46.98 0.55 10.75
CA SER A 214 -48.42 0.22 10.65
C SER A 214 -48.78 -1.14 11.26
N LYS A 215 -47.80 -2.00 11.54
CA LYS A 215 -47.97 -3.31 12.16
C LYS A 215 -47.33 -3.36 13.56
N SER A 216 -47.31 -2.25 14.30
CA SER A 216 -46.81 -2.24 15.68
C SER A 216 -47.59 -3.27 16.53
N GLY A 217 -46.89 -4.09 17.29
CA GLY A 217 -47.41 -5.27 18.00
C GLY A 217 -47.29 -6.59 17.23
N GLU A 218 -47.09 -6.54 15.90
CA GLU A 218 -47.03 -7.73 15.01
C GLU A 218 -45.85 -7.67 14.02
N ALA A 219 -45.03 -6.62 14.06
CA ALA A 219 -43.87 -6.45 13.22
C ALA A 219 -42.65 -7.10 13.89
N PHE A 220 -42.15 -8.16 13.29
CA PHE A 220 -40.96 -8.88 13.74
C PHE A 220 -39.79 -8.63 12.80
N GLY A 221 -38.58 -8.64 13.35
CA GLY A 221 -37.35 -8.56 12.59
C GLY A 221 -36.20 -9.28 13.30
N TYR A 222 -35.12 -9.49 12.56
CA TYR A 222 -33.88 -10.01 13.11
C TYR A 222 -32.69 -9.24 12.55
N SER A 223 -31.57 -9.27 13.27
CA SER A 223 -30.28 -8.74 12.83
C SER A 223 -29.14 -9.60 13.36
N ILE A 224 -28.01 -9.62 12.67
CA ILE A 224 -26.81 -10.33 13.11
C ILE A 224 -25.75 -9.28 13.47
N ALA A 225 -25.19 -9.38 14.68
CA ALA A 225 -24.10 -8.52 15.12
C ALA A 225 -22.75 -9.00 14.54
N GLN A 226 -21.71 -8.17 14.64
CA GLN A 226 -20.39 -8.49 14.07
C GLN A 226 -19.74 -9.74 14.69
N ASN A 227 -20.11 -10.08 15.92
CA ASN A 227 -19.64 -11.28 16.61
C ASN A 227 -20.44 -12.54 16.24
N GLY A 228 -21.44 -12.45 15.35
CA GLY A 228 -22.27 -13.56 14.92
C GLY A 228 -23.56 -13.74 15.72
N ASP A 229 -23.79 -12.95 16.78
CA ASP A 229 -25.00 -13.04 17.59
C ASP A 229 -26.24 -12.61 16.80
N THR A 230 -27.29 -13.44 16.82
CA THR A 230 -28.58 -13.14 16.21
C THR A 230 -29.52 -12.51 17.22
N PHE A 231 -29.98 -11.31 16.92
CA PHE A 231 -31.01 -10.59 17.69
C PHE A 231 -32.34 -10.73 16.97
N ILE A 232 -33.38 -11.11 17.71
CA ILE A 232 -34.75 -11.21 17.22
C ILE A 232 -35.59 -10.24 18.05
N PHE A 233 -36.41 -9.44 17.38
CA PHE A 233 -37.16 -8.38 18.04
C PHE A 233 -38.56 -8.22 17.44
N ARG A 234 -39.47 -7.77 18.30
CA ARG A 234 -40.82 -7.31 17.94
C ARG A 234 -40.90 -5.81 18.16
N LEU A 235 -41.45 -5.08 17.19
CA LEU A 235 -41.76 -3.67 17.35
C LEU A 235 -43.12 -3.52 18.03
N ASP A 236 -43.13 -3.11 19.30
CA ASP A 236 -44.36 -2.94 20.07
C ASP A 236 -45.07 -1.60 19.78
N ASP A 237 -44.33 -0.49 19.74
CA ASP A 237 -44.90 0.85 19.55
C ASP A 237 -43.88 1.83 18.93
N VAL A 238 -44.38 2.87 18.25
CA VAL A 238 -43.54 3.89 17.59
C VAL A 238 -43.96 5.29 18.02
N THR A 239 -43.04 6.01 18.67
CA THR A 239 -43.21 7.43 18.97
C THR A 239 -42.61 8.30 17.87
N PRO A 240 -43.38 9.22 17.25
CA PRO A 240 -42.83 10.17 16.27
C PRO A 240 -41.75 11.06 16.89
N GLY A 241 -40.64 11.25 16.16
CA GLY A 241 -39.64 12.24 16.55
C GLY A 241 -40.25 13.64 16.55
N ARG A 242 -39.98 14.41 17.61
CA ARG A 242 -40.28 15.85 17.64
C ARG A 242 -39.01 16.59 17.24
N PHE A 243 -39.11 17.42 16.21
CA PHE A 243 -38.09 18.43 15.96
C PHE A 243 -38.22 19.47 17.08
N GLN A 244 -37.14 19.67 17.85
CA GLN A 244 -36.93 20.88 18.66
C GLN A 244 -35.87 21.72 17.96
#